data_AF-A0A968E3Z7-F1
#
_entry.id   AF-A0A968E3Z7-F1
#
_cell.length_a   1.000
_cell.length_b   1.000
_cell.length_c   1.000
_cell.angle_alpha   90.00
_cell.angle_beta   90.00
_cell.angle_gamma   90.00
#
_symmetry.space_group_name_H-M   'P 1'
#
loop_
_entity.id
_entity.type
_entity.pdbx_description
1 polymer ?
#
loop_
_entity_poly.entity_id
_entity_poly.type
_entity_poly.pdbx_seq_one_letter_code
_entity_poly.pdbx_strand_id
1 'polypeptide(L)'
;MLKIDIQGYELILRQGEWSDWIPLTFEFLPMFSGVNGMIRIYAQEVHPNFRLYMSPINIDPMEAHVPISSPRTYSKELSEAIGRFYTQGFPEDTKALSHGVFSNEEFLAESKYVLDERLRAFDHEFSQFDDGLFFFYFSSVDQNTHVMWRDMDPTHPLYEPNASKEAKEAVYYFYRAMDDVLRRTLEKLDSRSTLMLLSDHGFAPFGREFHLSTWLVENGFTSLTDPENIHKSEFYDYVDWSK
;
A
#
# COMPACT_ATOMS: atom_id res chain seq x y z
N MET A 1 -2.29 22.67 -14.06
CA MET A 1 -1.56 22.78 -12.77
C MET A 1 -2.58 23.13 -11.71
N LEU A 2 -2.43 22.56 -10.52
CA LEU A 2 -3.31 22.72 -9.36
C LEU A 2 -2.51 23.37 -8.23
N LYS A 3 -2.99 24.49 -7.67
CA LYS A 3 -2.45 25.04 -6.41
C LYS A 3 -3.29 24.51 -5.25
N ILE A 4 -2.65 23.95 -4.24
CA ILE A 4 -3.27 23.50 -2.99
C ILE A 4 -2.73 24.36 -1.85
N ASP A 5 -3.63 24.83 -0.99
CA ASP A 5 -3.32 25.49 0.28
C ASP A 5 -4.06 24.72 1.38
N ILE A 6 -3.31 24.08 2.28
CA ILE A 6 -3.85 23.28 3.38
C ILE A 6 -3.04 23.51 4.65
N GLN A 7 -3.68 24.02 5.71
CA GLN A 7 -3.05 24.34 7.00
C GLN A 7 -1.71 25.11 6.88
N GLY A 8 -1.60 26.04 5.91
CA GLY A 8 -0.40 26.83 5.69
C GLY A 8 0.66 26.18 4.79
N TYR A 9 0.43 24.96 4.30
CA TYR A 9 1.23 24.33 3.26
C TYR A 9 0.70 24.73 1.88
N GLU A 10 1.51 25.45 1.11
CA GLU A 10 1.23 25.76 -0.28
C GLU A 10 2.06 24.86 -1.22
N LEU A 11 1.40 24.16 -2.13
CA LEU A 11 2.05 23.33 -3.15
C LEU A 11 1.39 23.50 -4.52
N ILE A 12 2.16 23.26 -5.58
CA ILE A 12 1.68 23.27 -6.97
C ILE A 12 1.94 21.90 -7.56
N LEU A 13 0.89 21.22 -8.00
CA LEU A 13 0.95 19.91 -8.64
C LEU A 13 0.58 19.99 -10.12
N ARG A 14 1.26 19.23 -10.95
CA ARG A 14 0.84 18.92 -12.32
C ARG A 14 -0.13 17.75 -12.30
N GLN A 15 -0.89 17.61 -13.38
CA GLN A 15 -1.70 16.42 -13.56
C GLN A 15 -0.79 15.19 -13.62
N GLY A 16 -1.15 14.13 -12.90
CA GLY A 16 -0.34 12.92 -12.75
C GLY A 16 0.81 13.04 -11.74
N GLU A 17 0.82 14.09 -10.90
CA GLU A 17 1.85 14.30 -9.89
C GLU A 17 1.31 14.02 -8.48
N TRP A 18 2.10 13.28 -7.71
CA TRP A 18 1.91 13.09 -6.27
C TRP A 18 2.65 14.20 -5.51
N SER A 19 2.06 14.68 -4.42
CA SER A 19 2.78 15.52 -3.46
C SER A 19 3.77 14.71 -2.63
N ASP A 20 4.73 15.41 -2.02
CA ASP A 20 5.38 14.93 -0.81
C ASP A 20 4.36 14.76 0.33
N TRP A 21 4.78 14.15 1.44
CA TRP A 21 3.95 14.05 2.65
C TRP A 21 3.62 15.42 3.23
N ILE A 22 2.34 15.69 3.38
CA ILE A 22 1.80 16.92 3.99
C ILE A 22 1.36 16.59 5.41
N PRO A 23 2.05 17.10 6.44
CA PRO A 23 1.62 16.90 7.82
C PRO A 23 0.42 17.79 8.13
N LEU A 24 -0.54 17.23 8.86
CA LEU A 24 -1.80 17.87 9.25
C LEU A 24 -2.02 17.71 10.74
N THR A 25 -2.54 18.77 11.37
CA THR A 25 -3.00 18.75 12.76
C THR A 25 -4.53 18.66 12.77
N PHE A 26 -5.06 17.68 13.50
CA PHE A 26 -6.50 17.49 13.69
C PHE A 26 -6.89 17.87 15.12
N GLU A 27 -7.65 18.95 15.27
CA GLU A 27 -8.17 19.40 16.55
C GLU A 27 -9.47 18.66 16.90
N PHE A 28 -9.49 17.92 18.01
CA PHE A 28 -10.71 17.23 18.47
C PHE A 28 -11.65 18.14 19.29
N LEU A 29 -11.09 19.04 20.11
CA LEU A 29 -11.82 19.96 20.98
C LEU A 29 -11.01 21.24 21.21
N PRO A 30 -11.65 22.43 21.33
CA PRO A 30 -10.96 23.65 21.74
C PRO A 30 -10.25 23.43 23.10
N MET A 31 -8.94 23.70 23.16
CA MET A 31 -8.02 23.51 24.32
C MET A 31 -7.35 22.14 24.51
N PHE A 32 -7.57 21.14 23.65
CA PHE A 32 -6.83 19.87 23.71
C PHE A 32 -5.73 19.80 22.65
N SER A 33 -4.65 19.06 22.93
CA SER A 33 -3.59 18.81 21.95
C SER A 33 -4.18 18.11 20.73
N GLY A 34 -3.94 18.65 19.53
CA GLY A 34 -4.35 18.03 18.27
C GLY A 34 -3.65 16.69 18.03
N VAL A 35 -4.28 15.84 17.22
CA VAL A 35 -3.67 14.61 16.70
C VAL A 35 -2.96 14.93 15.40
N ASN A 36 -1.70 14.54 15.27
CA ASN A 36 -0.95 14.72 14.05
C ASN A 36 -1.13 13.52 13.14
N GLY A 37 -1.43 13.79 11.89
CA GLY A 37 -1.36 12.83 10.81
C GLY A 37 -0.67 13.43 9.62
N MET A 38 -0.58 12.68 8.54
CA MET A 38 -0.08 13.17 7.27
C MET A 38 -0.83 12.52 6.12
N ILE A 39 -0.88 13.23 5.01
CA ILE A 39 -1.51 12.78 3.78
C ILE A 39 -0.57 12.99 2.59
N ARG A 40 -0.83 12.27 1.51
CA ARG A 40 -0.36 12.63 0.17
C ARG A 40 -1.56 13.00 -0.69
N ILE A 41 -1.33 13.89 -1.64
CA ILE A 41 -2.33 14.32 -2.61
C ILE A 41 -1.84 13.93 -4.00
N TYR A 42 -2.74 13.38 -4.81
CA TYR A 42 -2.49 13.04 -6.20
C TYR A 42 -3.44 13.80 -7.12
N ALA A 43 -2.87 14.64 -7.98
CA ALA A 43 -3.63 15.44 -8.94
C ALA A 43 -3.97 14.60 -10.19
N GLN A 44 -5.04 13.80 -10.11
CA GLN A 44 -5.45 12.88 -11.18
C GLN A 44 -5.82 13.60 -12.49
N GLU A 45 -6.68 14.61 -12.40
CA GLU A 45 -7.16 15.37 -13.55
C GLU A 45 -7.38 16.82 -13.14
N VAL A 46 -6.76 17.76 -13.87
CA VAL A 46 -6.92 19.20 -13.59
C VAL A 46 -7.94 19.84 -14.55
N HIS A 47 -8.07 19.29 -15.77
CA HIS A 47 -8.98 19.75 -16.81
C HIS A 47 -9.18 18.63 -17.84
N PRO A 48 -10.38 18.46 -18.43
CA PRO A 48 -11.59 19.26 -18.24
C PRO A 48 -12.36 18.96 -16.95
N ASN A 49 -12.22 17.77 -16.38
CA ASN A 49 -12.89 17.41 -15.13
C ASN A 49 -11.88 17.43 -13.99
N PHE A 50 -12.20 18.10 -12.89
CA PHE A 50 -11.30 18.12 -11.75
C PHE A 50 -11.44 16.83 -10.95
N ARG A 51 -10.34 16.08 -10.81
CA ARG A 51 -10.23 14.88 -9.97
C ARG A 51 -8.97 14.96 -9.12
N LEU A 52 -9.16 14.76 -7.83
CA LEU A 52 -8.10 14.77 -6.83
C LEU A 52 -8.25 13.54 -5.95
N TYR A 53 -7.16 12.83 -5.73
CA TYR A 53 -7.11 11.78 -4.72
C TYR A 53 -6.30 12.26 -3.52
N MET A 54 -6.76 11.89 -2.33
CA MET A 54 -6.07 12.12 -1.08
C MET A 54 -5.89 10.77 -0.39
N SER A 55 -4.67 10.45 0.03
CA SER A 55 -4.42 9.21 0.75
C SER A 55 -5.23 9.17 2.04
N PRO A 56 -5.50 7.97 2.60
CA PRO A 56 -5.89 7.86 3.99
C PRO A 56 -4.90 8.60 4.90
N ILE A 57 -5.40 9.07 6.05
CA ILE A 57 -4.58 9.74 7.05
C ILE A 57 -3.59 8.72 7.62
N ASN A 58 -2.31 8.97 7.41
CA ASN A 58 -1.22 8.23 8.01
C ASN A 58 -0.85 8.87 9.37
N ILE A 59 -0.35 8.08 10.30
CA ILE A 59 0.27 8.59 11.53
C ILE A 59 1.55 9.31 11.11
N ASP A 60 1.78 10.55 11.56
CA ASP A 60 3.05 11.24 11.26
C ASP A 60 4.19 10.62 12.08
N PRO A 61 5.20 9.98 11.47
CA PRO A 61 6.30 9.34 12.19
C PRO A 61 7.16 10.32 12.98
N MET A 62 7.13 11.62 12.64
CA MET A 62 7.82 12.69 13.37
C MET A 62 7.18 12.98 14.74
N GLU A 63 5.87 12.77 14.86
CA GLU A 63 5.08 13.03 16.08
C GLU A 63 3.99 11.96 16.26
N ALA A 64 4.40 10.70 16.37
CA ALA A 64 3.49 9.56 16.45
C ALA A 64 2.75 9.50 17.80
N HIS A 65 1.44 9.76 17.77
CA HIS A 65 0.55 9.68 18.95
C HIS A 65 0.24 8.25 19.41
N VAL A 66 0.44 7.27 18.51
CA VAL A 66 0.37 5.84 18.81
C VAL A 66 1.69 5.17 18.47
N PRO A 67 2.10 4.10 19.19
CA PRO A 67 3.37 3.45 18.91
C PRO A 67 3.34 2.74 17.55
N ILE A 68 4.20 3.20 16.64
CA ILE A 68 4.43 2.58 15.31
C ILE A 68 5.84 2.00 15.16
N SER A 69 6.68 2.16 16.19
CA SER A 69 8.06 1.68 16.22
C SER A 69 8.47 1.25 17.63
N SER A 70 9.49 0.40 17.69
CA SER A 70 10.17 0.02 18.93
C SER A 70 11.69 0.06 18.69
N PRO A 71 12.45 0.90 19.41
CA PRO A 71 12.01 1.84 20.45
C PRO A 71 11.09 2.93 19.89
N ARG A 72 10.28 3.57 20.74
CA ARG A 72 9.25 4.55 20.32
C ARG A 72 9.80 5.76 19.57
N THR A 73 11.06 6.13 19.81
CA THR A 73 11.71 7.29 19.16
C THR A 73 12.19 6.97 17.74
N TYR A 74 12.32 5.70 17.40
CA TYR A 74 12.95 5.26 16.17
C TYR A 74 12.21 5.73 14.92
N SER A 75 10.87 5.76 14.91
CA SER A 75 10.13 6.28 13.75
C SER A 75 10.46 7.74 13.44
N LYS A 76 10.69 8.55 14.49
CA LYS A 76 11.08 9.95 14.33
C LYS A 76 12.51 10.06 13.82
N GLU A 77 13.45 9.34 14.45
CA GLU A 77 14.86 9.30 14.04
C GLU A 77 15.01 8.88 12.57
N LEU A 78 14.32 7.81 12.17
CA LEU A 78 14.29 7.35 10.78
C LEU A 78 13.68 8.42 9.86
N SER A 79 12.55 9.01 10.23
CA SER A 79 11.90 10.06 9.43
C SER A 79 12.74 11.33 9.31
N GLU A 80 13.57 11.67 10.30
CA GLU A 80 14.54 12.78 10.21
C GLU A 80 15.65 12.47 9.21
N ALA A 81 16.07 11.21 9.13
CA ALA A 81 17.15 10.78 8.24
C ALA A 81 16.70 10.60 6.78
N ILE A 82 15.53 9.99 6.57
CA ILE A 82 15.08 9.62 5.22
C ILE A 82 13.94 10.49 4.72
N GLY A 83 13.25 11.23 5.59
CA GLY A 83 11.96 11.87 5.30
C GLY A 83 10.78 11.00 5.72
N ARG A 84 9.57 11.58 5.68
CA ARG A 84 8.32 10.88 6.05
C ARG A 84 8.05 9.69 5.13
N PHE A 85 7.35 8.69 5.67
CA PHE A 85 7.05 7.43 5.00
C PHE A 85 5.68 6.87 5.44
N TYR A 86 5.03 6.06 4.61
CA TYR A 86 3.77 5.39 4.92
C TYR A 86 3.82 4.64 6.27
N THR A 87 2.83 4.85 7.12
CA THR A 87 2.70 4.20 8.45
C THR A 87 1.54 3.22 8.52
N GLN A 88 0.81 3.04 7.43
CA GLN A 88 -0.22 2.02 7.27
C GLN A 88 0.40 0.62 7.12
N GLY A 89 -0.34 -0.41 7.57
CA GLY A 89 0.08 -1.80 7.39
C GLY A 89 0.10 -2.26 5.92
N PHE A 90 -0.83 -1.74 5.11
CA PHE A 90 -0.89 -1.93 3.66
C PHE A 90 -0.97 -0.55 3.00
N PRO A 91 0.18 0.01 2.57
CA PRO A 91 0.25 1.36 2.01
C PRO A 91 -0.44 1.52 0.66
N GLU A 92 -0.29 0.54 -0.24
CA GLU A 92 -0.86 0.58 -1.59
C GLU A 92 -2.40 0.49 -1.54
N ASP A 93 -3.12 1.46 -2.10
CA ASP A 93 -4.58 1.50 -2.00
C ASP A 93 -5.26 0.60 -3.05
N THR A 94 -5.30 -0.69 -2.72
CA THR A 94 -6.00 -1.71 -3.51
C THR A 94 -7.51 -1.45 -3.61
N LYS A 95 -8.11 -0.72 -2.67
CA LYS A 95 -9.54 -0.40 -2.68
C LYS A 95 -9.83 0.72 -3.66
N ALA A 96 -9.01 1.76 -3.70
CA ALA A 96 -9.08 2.80 -4.71
C ALA A 96 -9.02 2.21 -6.13
N LEU A 97 -8.14 1.22 -6.36
CA LEU A 97 -8.10 0.51 -7.64
C LEU A 97 -9.38 -0.32 -7.89
N SER A 98 -9.79 -1.14 -6.93
CA SER A 98 -10.96 -2.03 -7.09
C SER A 98 -12.28 -1.26 -7.30
N HIS A 99 -12.38 -0.04 -6.78
CA HIS A 99 -13.54 0.84 -6.92
C HIS A 99 -13.41 1.81 -8.12
N GLY A 100 -12.37 1.66 -8.95
CA GLY A 100 -12.18 2.49 -10.16
C GLY A 100 -11.78 3.94 -9.87
N VAL A 101 -11.34 4.25 -8.65
CA VAL A 101 -10.73 5.54 -8.32
C VAL A 101 -9.35 5.64 -8.96
N PHE A 102 -8.58 4.56 -8.95
CA PHE A 102 -7.29 4.42 -9.64
C PHE A 102 -7.38 3.61 -10.93
N SER A 103 -6.59 4.01 -11.92
CA SER A 103 -6.13 3.12 -12.99
C SER A 103 -4.96 2.24 -12.52
N ASN A 104 -4.61 1.23 -13.33
CA ASN A 104 -3.41 0.41 -13.11
C ASN A 104 -2.14 1.26 -12.98
N GLU A 105 -2.00 2.28 -13.83
CA GLU A 105 -0.86 3.19 -13.84
C GLU A 105 -0.80 4.06 -12.58
N GLU A 106 -1.95 4.54 -12.10
CA GLU A 106 -2.03 5.36 -10.89
C GLU A 106 -1.68 4.52 -9.66
N PHE A 107 -2.21 3.29 -9.57
CA PHE A 107 -1.83 2.33 -8.54
C PHE A 107 -0.34 1.98 -8.58
N LEU A 108 0.20 1.72 -9.78
CA LEU A 108 1.63 1.43 -9.94
C LEU A 108 2.51 2.63 -9.56
N ALA A 109 2.05 3.85 -9.81
CA ALA A 109 2.76 5.06 -9.40
C ALA A 109 2.84 5.16 -7.87
N GLU A 110 1.74 4.95 -7.15
CA GLU A 110 1.74 4.88 -5.68
C GLU A 110 2.67 3.77 -5.18
N SER A 111 2.55 2.57 -5.74
CA SER A 111 3.34 1.40 -5.34
C SER A 111 4.85 1.62 -5.48
N LYS A 112 5.28 2.43 -6.47
CA LYS A 112 6.67 2.85 -6.62
C LYS A 112 7.12 3.83 -5.53
N TYR A 113 6.26 4.72 -5.05
CA TYR A 113 6.56 5.56 -3.89
C TYR A 113 6.70 4.75 -2.60
N VAL A 114 5.82 3.77 -2.41
CA VAL A 114 5.92 2.84 -1.27
C VAL A 114 7.26 2.10 -1.30
N LEU A 115 7.64 1.55 -2.45
CA LEU A 115 8.94 0.89 -2.61
C LEU A 115 10.10 1.85 -2.36
N ASP A 116 10.08 3.07 -2.92
CA ASP A 116 11.14 4.07 -2.73
C ASP A 116 11.38 4.38 -1.25
N GLU A 117 10.30 4.61 -0.48
CA GLU A 117 10.38 4.82 0.96
C GLU A 117 11.01 3.64 1.70
N ARG A 118 10.64 2.41 1.34
CA ARG A 118 11.24 1.19 1.91
C ARG A 118 12.71 1.05 1.54
N LEU A 119 13.10 1.38 0.30
CA LEU A 119 14.49 1.35 -0.14
C LEU A 119 15.34 2.37 0.62
N ARG A 120 14.85 3.60 0.79
CA ARG A 120 15.54 4.62 1.61
C ARG A 120 15.74 4.17 3.05
N ALA A 121 14.73 3.57 3.67
CA ALA A 121 14.83 3.01 5.01
C ALA A 121 15.87 1.87 5.07
N PHE A 122 15.81 0.93 4.12
CA PHE A 122 16.78 -0.16 4.03
C PHE A 122 18.21 0.38 3.90
N ASP A 123 18.44 1.32 2.98
CA ASP A 123 19.77 1.87 2.71
C ASP A 123 20.34 2.62 3.91
N HIS A 124 19.51 3.42 4.58
CA HIS A 124 19.90 4.16 5.78
C HIS A 124 20.33 3.21 6.89
N GLU A 125 19.48 2.24 7.23
CA GLU A 125 19.72 1.30 8.32
C GLU A 125 20.88 0.35 8.00
N PHE A 126 20.90 -0.22 6.79
CA PHE A 126 21.94 -1.14 6.37
C PHE A 126 23.30 -0.47 6.19
N SER A 127 23.35 0.86 5.99
CA SER A 127 24.63 1.59 5.94
C SER A 127 25.29 1.80 7.31
N GLN A 128 24.51 1.75 8.38
CA GLN A 128 24.95 1.99 9.76
C GLN A 128 25.00 0.72 10.60
N PHE A 129 24.48 -0.39 10.06
CA PHE A 129 24.54 -1.69 10.69
C PHE A 129 25.99 -2.24 10.72
N ASP A 130 26.44 -2.67 11.90
CA ASP A 130 27.80 -3.18 12.12
C ASP A 130 27.79 -4.64 12.61
N ASP A 131 26.95 -4.98 13.60
CA ASP A 131 26.89 -6.33 14.20
C ASP A 131 25.48 -6.67 14.72
N GLY A 132 25.21 -7.96 14.89
CA GLY A 132 23.96 -8.51 15.39
C GLY A 132 23.05 -9.11 14.31
N LEU A 133 21.75 -8.88 14.41
CA LEU A 133 20.75 -9.33 13.45
C LEU A 133 20.14 -8.13 12.72
N PHE A 134 20.36 -8.06 11.41
CA PHE A 134 19.64 -7.16 10.53
C PHE A 134 18.50 -7.91 9.84
N PHE A 135 17.26 -7.53 10.12
CA PHE A 135 16.07 -8.08 9.46
C PHE A 135 15.31 -6.98 8.76
N PHE A 136 15.07 -7.15 7.46
CA PHE A 136 14.29 -6.21 6.66
C PHE A 136 13.32 -6.93 5.75
N TYR A 137 12.07 -6.46 5.74
CA TYR A 137 10.99 -7.03 4.95
C TYR A 137 10.53 -6.05 3.87
N PHE A 138 10.33 -6.55 2.65
CA PHE A 138 9.74 -5.81 1.54
C PHE A 138 8.41 -6.44 1.14
N SER A 139 7.30 -5.74 1.42
CA SER A 139 5.95 -6.18 1.01
C SER A 139 5.64 -5.90 -0.46
N SER A 140 6.42 -5.04 -1.12
CA SER A 140 6.07 -4.53 -2.45
C SER A 140 5.96 -5.63 -3.51
N VAL A 141 6.74 -6.72 -3.42
CA VAL A 141 6.59 -7.85 -4.35
C VAL A 141 5.24 -8.53 -4.16
N ASP A 142 4.85 -8.79 -2.92
CA ASP A 142 3.60 -9.48 -2.59
C ASP A 142 2.38 -8.70 -3.09
N GLN A 143 2.22 -7.46 -2.61
CA GLN A 143 1.07 -6.62 -2.91
C GLN A 143 0.93 -6.34 -4.40
N ASN A 144 2.04 -6.02 -5.07
CA ASN A 144 1.99 -5.71 -6.49
C ASN A 144 1.79 -6.95 -7.36
N THR A 145 2.22 -8.13 -6.90
CA THR A 145 1.93 -9.37 -7.63
C THR A 145 0.46 -9.74 -7.50
N HIS A 146 -0.15 -9.58 -6.32
CA HIS A 146 -1.60 -9.76 -6.15
C HIS A 146 -2.44 -8.90 -7.09
N VAL A 147 -2.02 -7.65 -7.30
CA VAL A 147 -2.80 -6.67 -8.06
C VAL A 147 -2.48 -6.69 -9.56
N MET A 148 -1.19 -6.63 -9.91
CA MET A 148 -0.72 -6.37 -11.28
C MET A 148 -0.51 -7.64 -12.11
N TRP A 149 -0.63 -8.84 -11.52
CA TRP A 149 -0.56 -10.09 -12.29
C TRP A 149 -1.60 -10.11 -13.42
N ARG A 150 -2.75 -9.47 -13.20
CA ARG A 150 -3.82 -9.37 -14.20
C ARG A 150 -3.37 -8.74 -15.51
N ASP A 151 -2.41 -7.82 -15.47
CA ASP A 151 -1.94 -7.10 -16.66
C ASP A 151 -0.81 -7.84 -17.39
N MET A 152 -0.10 -8.75 -16.72
CA MET A 152 0.97 -9.54 -17.35
C MET A 152 0.48 -10.83 -18.01
N ASP A 153 -0.68 -11.35 -17.62
CA ASP A 153 -1.21 -12.64 -18.07
C ASP A 153 -2.43 -12.47 -18.99
N PRO A 154 -2.29 -12.69 -20.32
CA PRO A 154 -3.39 -12.58 -21.28
C PRO A 154 -4.57 -13.53 -21.04
N THR A 155 -4.40 -14.55 -20.18
CA THR A 155 -5.45 -15.51 -19.82
C THR A 155 -6.24 -15.09 -18.58
N HIS A 156 -5.80 -14.04 -17.88
CA HIS A 156 -6.46 -13.55 -16.69
C HIS A 156 -7.84 -12.93 -17.03
N PRO A 157 -8.91 -13.19 -16.26
CA PRO A 157 -10.25 -12.66 -16.56
C PRO A 157 -10.34 -11.12 -16.57
N LEU A 158 -9.47 -10.47 -15.80
CA LEU A 158 -9.33 -9.00 -15.73
C LEU A 158 -8.14 -8.47 -16.55
N TYR A 159 -7.66 -9.23 -17.54
CA TYR A 159 -6.57 -8.77 -18.40
C TYR A 159 -6.99 -7.57 -19.25
N GLU A 160 -6.19 -6.51 -19.20
CA GLU A 160 -6.39 -5.30 -20.00
C GLU A 160 -5.41 -5.26 -21.19
N PRO A 161 -5.87 -5.53 -22.43
CA PRO A 161 -4.99 -5.56 -23.60
C PRO A 161 -4.28 -4.24 -23.86
N ASN A 162 -4.91 -3.13 -23.48
CA ASN A 162 -4.43 -1.76 -23.70
C ASN A 162 -3.68 -1.17 -22.49
N ALA A 163 -3.46 -1.94 -21.42
CA ALA A 163 -2.64 -1.49 -20.29
C ALA A 163 -1.25 -1.04 -20.76
N SER A 164 -0.69 -0.04 -20.09
CA SER A 164 0.65 0.45 -20.38
C SER A 164 1.71 -0.66 -20.28
N LYS A 165 2.83 -0.49 -20.97
CA LYS A 165 3.96 -1.44 -20.87
C LYS A 165 4.42 -1.56 -19.42
N GLU A 166 4.44 -0.44 -18.70
CA GLU A 166 4.81 -0.35 -17.29
C GLU A 166 3.89 -1.20 -16.40
N ALA A 167 2.57 -1.17 -16.64
CA ALA A 167 1.62 -2.01 -15.91
C ALA A 167 1.86 -3.51 -16.20
N LYS A 168 2.05 -3.89 -17.47
CA LYS A 168 2.33 -5.28 -17.86
C LYS A 168 3.68 -5.80 -17.35
N GLU A 169 4.64 -4.91 -17.15
CA GLU A 169 5.97 -5.24 -16.60
C GLU A 169 6.10 -4.97 -15.10
N ALA A 170 5.02 -4.58 -14.41
CA ALA A 170 5.05 -4.15 -13.02
C ALA A 170 5.66 -5.21 -12.10
N VAL A 171 5.23 -6.47 -12.21
CA VAL A 171 5.77 -7.57 -11.41
C VAL A 171 7.29 -7.70 -11.61
N TYR A 172 7.76 -7.69 -12.86
CA TYR A 172 9.20 -7.74 -13.16
C TYR A 172 9.97 -6.52 -12.63
N TYR A 173 9.34 -5.35 -12.55
CA TYR A 173 9.94 -4.16 -11.96
C TYR A 173 10.25 -4.38 -10.46
N PHE A 174 9.30 -4.88 -9.68
CA PHE A 174 9.51 -5.13 -8.25
C PHE A 174 10.52 -6.25 -7.99
N TYR A 175 10.51 -7.33 -8.78
CA TYR A 175 11.54 -8.38 -8.68
C TYR A 175 12.94 -7.86 -9.00
N ARG A 176 13.09 -6.99 -10.02
CA ARG A 176 14.39 -6.36 -10.32
C ARG A 176 14.87 -5.44 -9.21
N ALA A 177 13.96 -4.75 -8.52
CA ALA A 177 14.33 -3.96 -7.35
C ALA A 177 14.87 -4.83 -6.21
N MET A 178 14.29 -6.01 -5.98
CA MET A 178 14.81 -6.96 -4.99
C MET A 178 16.16 -7.54 -5.39
N ASP A 179 16.38 -7.83 -6.68
CA ASP A 179 17.68 -8.25 -7.20
C ASP A 179 18.76 -7.18 -6.94
N ASP A 180 18.43 -5.90 -7.13
CA ASP A 180 19.34 -4.80 -6.83
C ASP A 180 19.63 -4.65 -5.33
N VAL A 181 18.62 -4.84 -4.45
CA VAL A 181 18.83 -4.92 -2.99
C VAL A 181 19.79 -6.05 -2.65
N LEU A 182 19.60 -7.24 -3.23
CA LEU A 182 20.48 -8.39 -3.00
C LEU A 182 21.91 -8.10 -3.43
N ARG A 183 22.10 -7.54 -4.64
CA ARG A 183 23.41 -7.12 -5.14
C ARG A 183 24.11 -6.16 -4.17
N ARG A 184 23.44 -5.09 -3.76
CA ARG A 184 23.99 -4.08 -2.82
C ARG A 184 24.27 -4.66 -1.43
N THR A 185 23.47 -5.63 -1.00
CA THR A 185 23.70 -6.36 0.25
C THR A 185 25.00 -7.14 0.16
N LEU A 186 25.15 -7.99 -0.87
CA LEU A 186 26.32 -8.83 -1.10
C LEU A 186 27.62 -8.04 -1.20
N GLU A 187 27.59 -6.83 -1.77
CA GLU A 187 28.75 -5.93 -1.87
C GLU A 187 29.32 -5.49 -0.51
N LYS A 188 28.52 -5.50 0.56
CA LYS A 188 28.94 -5.10 1.91
C LYS A 188 29.28 -6.27 2.83
N LEU A 189 28.93 -7.51 2.47
CA LEU A 189 29.14 -8.66 3.34
C LEU A 189 30.61 -9.10 3.34
N ASP A 190 31.11 -9.47 4.53
CA ASP A 190 32.43 -10.07 4.70
C ASP A 190 32.34 -11.60 4.87
N SER A 191 33.50 -12.27 4.97
CA SER A 191 33.58 -13.72 5.17
C SER A 191 33.00 -14.24 6.50
N ARG A 192 32.60 -13.35 7.42
CA ARG A 192 32.00 -13.68 8.73
C ARG A 192 30.49 -13.47 8.74
N SER A 193 29.95 -12.85 7.69
CA SER A 193 28.54 -12.52 7.58
C SER A 193 27.73 -13.70 7.04
N THR A 194 26.52 -13.90 7.54
CA THR A 194 25.57 -14.87 6.98
C THR A 194 24.36 -14.13 6.41
N LEU A 195 24.06 -14.36 5.13
CA LEU A 195 22.86 -13.84 4.48
C LEU A 195 21.80 -14.94 4.37
N MET A 196 20.59 -14.64 4.84
CA MET A 196 19.41 -15.46 4.59
C MET A 196 18.42 -14.67 3.74
N LEU A 197 18.19 -15.14 2.51
CA LEU A 197 17.10 -14.66 1.67
C LEU A 197 15.95 -15.66 1.77
N LEU A 198 14.80 -15.19 2.22
CA LEU A 198 13.63 -16.01 2.53
C LEU A 198 12.39 -15.35 1.94
N SER A 199 11.40 -16.19 1.65
CA SER A 199 10.04 -15.78 1.33
C SER A 199 9.10 -16.73 2.09
N ASP A 200 8.00 -16.19 2.58
CA ASP A 200 6.98 -16.92 3.31
C ASP A 200 6.07 -17.75 2.40
N HIS A 201 5.86 -17.33 1.15
CA HIS A 201 5.12 -18.08 0.14
C HIS A 201 5.41 -17.65 -1.31
N GLY A 202 4.91 -18.43 -2.28
CA GLY A 202 4.96 -18.11 -3.70
C GLY A 202 3.67 -17.47 -4.23
N PHE A 203 3.51 -17.46 -5.56
CA PHE A 203 2.33 -16.95 -6.26
C PHE A 203 1.79 -17.96 -7.28
N ALA A 204 0.48 -17.91 -7.50
CA ALA A 204 -0.23 -18.63 -8.55
C ALA A 204 -1.30 -17.74 -9.18
N PRO A 205 -1.68 -17.95 -10.45
CA PRO A 205 -2.75 -17.17 -11.09
C PRO A 205 -4.07 -17.30 -10.33
N PHE A 206 -4.74 -16.17 -10.10
CA PHE A 206 -6.06 -16.10 -9.46
C PHE A 206 -7.13 -15.71 -10.48
N GLY A 207 -7.71 -16.69 -11.16
CA GLY A 207 -8.71 -16.46 -12.21
C GLY A 207 -10.15 -16.82 -11.81
N ARG A 208 -10.36 -17.38 -10.61
CA ARG A 208 -11.67 -17.88 -10.18
C ARG A 208 -11.84 -17.68 -8.69
N GLU A 209 -13.05 -17.29 -8.31
CA GLU A 209 -13.50 -17.23 -6.92
C GLU A 209 -14.68 -18.18 -6.73
N PHE A 210 -14.77 -18.78 -5.54
CA PHE A 210 -15.87 -19.66 -5.18
C PHE A 210 -16.68 -19.01 -4.08
N HIS A 211 -17.95 -18.71 -4.37
CA HIS A 211 -18.86 -18.10 -3.41
C HIS A 211 -19.39 -19.15 -2.42
N LEU A 212 -18.54 -19.51 -1.45
CA LEU A 212 -18.80 -20.57 -0.47
C LEU A 212 -20.15 -20.41 0.23
N SER A 213 -20.51 -19.18 0.62
CA SER A 213 -21.78 -18.91 1.31
C SER A 213 -23.00 -19.30 0.47
N THR A 214 -23.00 -19.00 -0.83
CA THR A 214 -24.10 -19.39 -1.74
C THR A 214 -24.14 -20.89 -1.88
N TRP A 215 -22.99 -21.54 -2.07
CA TRP A 215 -22.92 -22.98 -2.19
C TRP A 215 -23.43 -23.71 -0.94
N LEU A 216 -23.10 -23.21 0.26
CA LEU A 216 -23.59 -23.77 1.52
C LEU A 216 -25.12 -23.69 1.62
N VAL A 217 -25.71 -22.56 1.19
CA VAL A 217 -27.17 -22.38 1.14
C VAL A 217 -27.79 -23.36 0.13
N GLU A 218 -27.26 -23.41 -1.09
CA GLU A 218 -27.80 -24.24 -2.18
C GLU A 218 -27.69 -25.75 -1.90
N ASN A 219 -26.71 -26.17 -1.09
CA ASN A 219 -26.52 -27.57 -0.71
C ASN A 219 -27.11 -27.92 0.66
N GLY A 220 -27.83 -26.99 1.29
CA GLY A 220 -28.54 -27.23 2.55
C GLY A 220 -27.65 -27.38 3.79
N PHE A 221 -26.39 -26.90 3.73
CA PHE A 221 -25.48 -26.85 4.88
C PHE A 221 -25.69 -25.61 5.76
N THR A 222 -26.35 -24.59 5.22
CA THR A 222 -26.86 -23.44 5.98
C THR A 222 -28.22 -23.05 5.42
N SER A 223 -29.00 -22.26 6.15
CA SER A 223 -30.25 -21.69 5.63
C SER A 223 -30.33 -20.20 5.88
N LEU A 224 -31.24 -19.54 5.18
CA LEU A 224 -31.47 -18.11 5.33
C LEU A 224 -32.81 -17.88 6.03
N THR A 225 -32.85 -16.91 6.94
CA THR A 225 -34.08 -16.44 7.60
C THR A 225 -34.93 -15.56 6.67
N ASP A 226 -34.27 -14.84 5.75
CA ASP A 226 -34.89 -14.00 4.73
C ASP A 226 -34.14 -14.10 3.39
N PRO A 227 -34.42 -15.14 2.57
CA PRO A 227 -33.72 -15.35 1.30
C PRO A 227 -34.03 -14.27 0.24
N GLU A 228 -35.18 -13.61 0.30
CA GLU A 228 -35.58 -12.61 -0.69
C GLU A 228 -34.80 -11.29 -0.55
N ASN A 229 -34.34 -10.97 0.67
CA ASN A 229 -33.58 -9.75 0.96
C ASN A 229 -32.08 -9.96 1.10
N ILE A 230 -31.52 -11.12 0.72
CA ILE A 230 -30.09 -11.44 0.89
C ILE A 230 -29.13 -10.38 0.32
N HIS A 231 -29.51 -9.72 -0.78
CA HIS A 231 -28.73 -8.66 -1.43
C HIS A 231 -28.60 -7.37 -0.60
N LYS A 232 -29.41 -7.24 0.46
CA LYS A 232 -29.36 -6.15 1.44
C LYS A 232 -28.64 -6.55 2.73
N SER A 233 -28.15 -7.80 2.82
CA SER A 233 -27.49 -8.29 4.03
C SER A 233 -26.24 -7.45 4.30
N GLU A 234 -26.13 -6.97 5.54
CA GLU A 234 -24.84 -6.65 6.14
C GLU A 234 -24.43 -7.83 7.03
N PHE A 235 -23.14 -8.13 7.12
CA PHE A 235 -22.53 -9.04 8.11
C PHE A 235 -23.31 -10.32 8.50
N TYR A 236 -23.87 -11.04 7.51
CA TYR A 236 -24.59 -12.32 7.69
C TYR A 236 -25.94 -12.25 8.43
N ASP A 237 -26.59 -11.08 8.50
CA ASP A 237 -27.86 -10.87 9.24
C ASP A 237 -29.00 -11.83 8.85
N TYR A 238 -28.98 -12.36 7.63
CA TYR A 238 -30.01 -13.29 7.14
C TYR A 238 -29.61 -14.76 7.24
N VAL A 239 -28.48 -15.11 7.86
CA VAL A 239 -28.10 -16.50 8.11
C VAL A 239 -28.88 -17.06 9.30
N ASP A 240 -29.51 -18.22 9.10
CA ASP A 240 -30.17 -18.98 10.15
C ASP A 240 -29.15 -19.80 10.94
N TRP A 241 -28.68 -19.25 12.05
CA TRP A 241 -27.72 -19.88 12.98
C TRP A 241 -28.35 -20.92 13.91
N SER A 242 -29.67 -21.16 13.83
CA SER A 242 -30.35 -22.16 14.66
C SER A 242 -30.19 -23.59 14.12
N LYS A 243 -29.65 -23.74 12.91
CA LYS A 243 -29.39 -25.01 12.24
C LYS A 243 -27.90 -25.29 12.11
#